data_AF-A0A948V1E3-F1
#
_entry.id   AF-A0A948V1E3-F1
#
_cell.length_a   1.000
_cell.length_b   1.000
_cell.length_c   1.000
_cell.angle_alpha   90.00
_cell.angle_beta   90.00
_cell.angle_gamma   90.00
#
_symmetry.space_group_name_H-M   'P 1'
#
loop_
_entity.id
_entity.type
_entity.pdbx_description
1 polymer ?
#
loop_
_entity_poly.entity_id
_entity_poly.type
_entity_poly.pdbx_seq_one_letter_code
_entity_poly.pdbx_strand_id
1 'polypeptide(L)'
;MHPKKAVKKKIRATKKSGKFHSPEIIGVLLLFIGLLFLLSLISYSGQDPSWAHTGDSVQKVHNIAGRAGASLSEALLQGFGLASFVFCLSLFFLGYHLIRPS
;
A
#
# COMPACT_ATOMS: atom_id res chain seq x y z
N MET A 1 30.74 -56.62 -13.96
CA MET A 1 30.25 -55.70 -15.01
C MET A 1 29.26 -54.72 -14.37
N HIS A 2 29.58 -53.42 -14.45
CA HIS A 2 28.72 -52.26 -14.13
C HIS A 2 27.54 -52.14 -15.12
N PRO A 3 26.43 -51.43 -14.83
CA PRO A 3 26.45 -50.08 -14.26
C PRO A 3 25.47 -49.75 -13.12
N LYS A 4 26.05 -49.14 -12.08
CA LYS A 4 25.44 -48.17 -11.16
C LYS A 4 25.11 -46.87 -11.93
N LYS A 5 24.18 -46.04 -11.42
CA LYS A 5 24.08 -44.55 -11.55
C LYS A 5 22.83 -43.92 -12.22
N ALA A 6 21.74 -44.63 -12.51
CA ALA A 6 20.60 -43.99 -13.22
C ALA A 6 19.46 -43.42 -12.35
N VAL A 7 19.30 -43.80 -11.08
CA VAL A 7 18.11 -43.42 -10.28
C VAL A 7 18.44 -42.37 -9.21
N LYS A 8 19.17 -41.30 -9.58
CA LYS A 8 19.56 -40.24 -8.63
C LYS A 8 19.27 -38.81 -9.11
N LYS A 9 18.51 -38.61 -10.20
CA LYS A 9 18.57 -37.35 -10.98
C LYS A 9 17.30 -36.48 -11.09
N LYS A 10 16.18 -36.71 -10.40
CA LYS A 10 14.98 -35.88 -10.71
C LYS A 10 14.05 -35.49 -9.57
N ILE A 11 14.60 -35.09 -8.44
CA ILE A 11 13.88 -34.28 -7.44
C ILE A 11 14.80 -33.14 -6.96
N ARG A 12 15.33 -32.35 -7.91
CA ARG A 12 16.10 -31.12 -7.64
C ARG A 12 15.81 -30.12 -8.75
N ALA A 13 14.64 -29.50 -8.69
CA ALA A 13 14.25 -28.29 -9.42
C ALA A 13 12.74 -28.17 -9.16
N THR A 14 12.31 -27.40 -8.17
CA THR A 14 11.82 -26.04 -8.43
C THR A 14 11.87 -25.16 -7.18
N LYS A 15 13.00 -25.10 -6.46
CA LYS A 15 13.24 -23.96 -5.57
C LYS A 15 13.86 -22.81 -6.38
N LYS A 16 13.09 -22.24 -7.32
CA LYS A 16 13.42 -20.93 -7.86
C LYS A 16 12.96 -19.91 -6.82
N SER A 17 13.77 -19.75 -5.78
CA SER A 17 13.73 -18.57 -4.94
C SER A 17 14.07 -17.41 -5.87
N GLY A 18 13.06 -16.79 -6.47
CA GLY A 18 13.20 -15.41 -6.89
C GLY A 18 13.61 -14.68 -5.63
N LYS A 19 14.88 -14.26 -5.55
CA LYS A 19 15.28 -13.24 -4.59
C LYS A 19 14.58 -11.97 -5.03
N PHE A 20 13.28 -11.89 -4.75
CA PHE A 20 12.60 -10.61 -4.69
C PHE A 20 13.30 -9.88 -3.57
N HIS A 21 13.93 -8.75 -3.89
CA HIS A 21 14.35 -7.84 -2.84
C HIS A 21 13.03 -7.36 -2.20
N SER A 22 12.62 -8.03 -1.12
CA SER A 22 11.52 -7.65 -0.25
C SER A 22 11.40 -6.13 -0.06
N PRO A 23 12.51 -5.37 0.13
CA PRO A 23 12.45 -3.91 0.24
C PRO A 23 11.90 -3.19 -1.01
N GLU A 24 12.18 -3.66 -2.23
CA GLU A 24 11.67 -3.01 -3.45
C GLU A 24 10.14 -3.13 -3.54
N ILE A 25 9.60 -4.32 -3.25
CA ILE A 25 8.14 -4.57 -3.24
C ILE A 25 7.47 -3.73 -2.15
N ILE A 26 8.06 -3.73 -0.95
CA ILE A 26 7.54 -2.95 0.18
C ILE A 26 7.58 -1.45 -0.16
N GLY A 27 8.65 -0.97 -0.79
CA GLY A 27 8.78 0.44 -1.16
C GLY A 27 7.76 0.86 -2.21
N VAL A 28 7.54 0.05 -3.25
CA VAL A 28 6.49 0.31 -4.26
C VAL A 28 5.11 0.30 -3.63
N LEU A 29 4.84 -0.63 -2.71
CA LEU A 29 3.58 -0.68 -1.99
C LEU A 29 3.39 0.56 -1.11
N LEU A 30 4.44 1.03 -0.42
CA LEU A 30 4.41 2.28 0.35
C LEU A 30 4.11 3.49 -0.53
N LEU A 31 4.73 3.58 -1.71
CA LEU A 31 4.44 4.66 -2.67
C LEU A 31 2.98 4.62 -3.13
N PHE A 32 2.46 3.44 -3.44
CA PHE A 32 1.07 3.27 -3.87
C PHE A 32 0.08 3.63 -2.76
N ILE A 33 0.35 3.19 -1.52
CA ILE A 33 -0.44 3.56 -0.35
C ILE A 33 -0.38 5.07 -0.12
N GLY A 34 0.82 5.67 -0.15
CA GLY A 34 0.99 7.12 -0.01
C GLY A 34 0.21 7.91 -1.07
N LEU A 35 0.17 7.40 -2.31
CA LEU A 35 -0.61 8.00 -3.39
C LEU A 35 -2.12 7.90 -3.15
N LEU A 36 -2.62 6.73 -2.73
CA LEU A 36 -4.02 6.56 -2.38
C LEU A 36 -4.43 7.49 -1.24
N PHE A 37 -3.58 7.62 -0.22
CA PHE A 37 -3.80 8.54 0.90
C PHE A 37 -3.86 9.99 0.42
N LEU A 38 -2.92 10.40 -0.44
CA LEU A 38 -2.86 11.75 -0.99
C LEU A 38 -4.11 12.07 -1.83
N LEU A 39 -4.52 11.15 -2.72
CA LEU A 39 -5.75 11.30 -3.50
C LEU A 39 -6.97 11.42 -2.59
N SER A 40 -7.00 10.61 -1.54
CA SER A 40 -8.09 10.62 -0.57
C SER A 40 -8.14 11.93 0.22
N LEU A 41 -7.00 12.51 0.59
CA LEU A 41 -6.89 13.79 1.30
C LEU A 41 -7.27 14.97 0.40
N ILE A 42 -6.80 14.98 -0.84
CA ILE A 42 -7.12 16.04 -1.81
C ILE A 42 -8.62 16.02 -2.16
N SER A 43 -9.20 14.83 -2.28
CA SER A 43 -10.61 14.66 -2.60
C SER A 43 -11.51 14.58 -1.37
N TYR A 44 -10.98 14.88 -0.18
CA TYR A 44 -11.76 14.87 1.04
C TYR A 44 -12.85 15.94 0.97
N SER A 45 -14.10 15.52 1.13
CA SER A 45 -15.23 16.40 1.33
C SER A 45 -15.79 16.16 2.72
N GLY A 46 -15.89 17.21 3.55
CA GLY A 46 -16.51 17.13 4.89
C GLY A 46 -18.02 16.89 4.87
N GLN A 47 -18.60 16.55 3.72
CA GLN A 47 -19.99 16.13 3.54
C GLN A 47 -20.09 14.64 3.18
N ASP A 48 -18.97 13.94 3.00
CA ASP A 48 -18.98 12.52 2.65
C ASP A 48 -19.31 11.66 3.87
N PRO A 49 -20.17 10.63 3.74
CA PRO A 49 -20.43 9.70 4.82
C PRO A 49 -19.16 8.91 5.15
N SER A 50 -18.66 9.09 6.36
CA SER A 50 -17.43 8.49 6.88
C SER A 50 -17.71 7.75 8.20
N TRP A 51 -16.72 7.04 8.73
CA TRP A 51 -16.87 6.38 10.03
C TRP A 51 -17.18 7.34 11.19
N ALA A 52 -16.76 8.60 11.09
CA ALA A 52 -17.05 9.65 12.06
C ALA A 52 -18.32 10.45 11.72
N HIS A 53 -18.66 10.56 10.43
CA HIS A 53 -19.86 11.23 9.95
C HIS A 53 -20.85 10.22 9.38
N THR A 54 -21.86 9.87 10.18
CA THR A 54 -23.00 9.05 9.73
C THR A 54 -23.92 9.91 8.84
N GLY A 55 -23.45 10.28 7.65
CA GLY A 55 -24.31 10.83 6.60
C GLY A 55 -25.25 9.74 6.08
N ASP A 56 -26.44 10.13 5.62
CA ASP A 56 -27.40 9.20 5.02
C ASP A 56 -26.71 8.31 3.98
N SER A 57 -26.96 7.00 4.05
CA SER A 57 -26.39 5.98 3.15
C SER A 57 -26.73 6.19 1.66
N VAL A 58 -27.58 7.17 1.37
CA VAL A 58 -28.04 7.60 0.05
C VAL A 58 -27.15 8.73 -0.54
N GLN A 59 -26.31 9.40 0.27
CA GLN A 59 -25.42 10.44 -0.24
C GLN A 59 -24.27 9.85 -1.06
N LYS A 60 -24.05 10.41 -2.25
CA LYS A 60 -22.94 10.05 -3.13
C LYS A 60 -21.62 10.47 -2.48
N VAL A 61 -20.71 9.50 -2.32
CA VAL A 61 -19.35 9.76 -1.86
C VAL A 61 -18.59 10.53 -2.93
N HIS A 62 -18.09 11.72 -2.61
CA HIS A 62 -17.28 12.54 -3.50
C HIS A 62 -15.79 12.16 -3.49
N ASN A 63 -15.32 11.47 -2.46
CA ASN A 63 -13.95 10.98 -2.43
C ASN A 63 -13.67 9.97 -3.55
N ILE A 64 -12.64 10.22 -4.38
CA ILE A 64 -12.21 9.35 -5.49
C ILE A 64 -11.80 7.94 -5.00
N ALA A 65 -11.32 7.82 -3.77
CA ALA A 65 -11.01 6.55 -3.12
C ALA A 65 -12.26 5.90 -2.47
N GLY A 66 -13.44 6.45 -2.73
CA GLY A 66 -14.73 5.96 -2.24
C GLY A 66 -14.88 6.07 -0.72
N ARG A 67 -15.79 5.27 -0.16
CA ARG A 67 -16.15 5.27 1.28
C ARG A 67 -14.97 4.92 2.19
N ALA A 68 -14.06 4.08 1.71
CA ALA A 68 -12.83 3.73 2.40
C ALA A 68 -11.89 4.94 2.49
N GLY A 69 -11.74 5.69 1.40
CA GLY A 69 -10.99 6.94 1.37
C GLY A 69 -11.57 8.00 2.30
N ALA A 70 -12.89 8.21 2.27
CA ALA A 70 -13.56 9.18 3.14
C ALA A 70 -13.25 8.92 4.63
N SER A 71 -13.42 7.67 5.07
CA SER A 71 -13.11 7.27 6.46
C SER A 71 -11.62 7.41 6.80
N LEU A 72 -10.73 7.12 5.86
CA LEU A 72 -9.30 7.17 6.07
C LEU A 72 -8.77 8.60 6.16
N SER A 73 -9.18 9.46 5.23
CA SER A 73 -8.86 10.89 5.26
C SER A 73 -9.37 11.55 6.53
N GLU A 74 -10.57 11.18 6.97
CA GLU A 74 -11.15 11.70 8.19
C GLU A 74 -10.36 11.26 9.43
N ALA A 75 -10.00 9.98 9.54
CA ALA A 75 -9.16 9.49 10.63
C ALA A 75 -7.77 10.18 10.66
N LEU A 76 -7.19 10.43 9.49
CA LEU A 76 -5.91 11.15 9.36
C LEU A 76 -6.03 12.63 9.73
N LEU A 77 -7.07 13.31 9.26
CA LEU A 77 -7.32 14.71 9.58
C LEU A 77 -7.72 14.88 11.05
N GLN A 78 -8.45 13.93 11.62
CA GLN A 78 -8.84 13.98 13.03
C GLN A 78 -7.68 13.66 13.97
N GLY A 79 -6.80 12.71 13.60
CA GLY A 79 -5.63 12.35 14.39
C GLY A 79 -4.45 13.31 14.21
N PHE A 80 -4.13 13.66 12.96
CA PHE A 80 -2.93 14.44 12.60
C PHE A 80 -3.24 15.85 12.08
N GLY A 81 -4.48 16.17 11.69
CA GLY A 81 -4.82 17.46 11.10
C GLY A 81 -4.02 17.75 9.83
N LEU A 82 -3.50 18.96 9.69
CA LEU A 82 -2.62 19.35 8.57
C LEU A 82 -1.31 18.52 8.52
N ALA A 83 -0.88 17.90 9.62
CA ALA A 83 0.31 17.05 9.61
C ALA A 83 0.11 15.76 8.80
N SER A 84 -1.14 15.40 8.45
CA SER A 84 -1.44 14.27 7.56
C SER A 84 -0.79 14.40 6.18
N PHE A 85 -0.63 15.62 5.66
CA PHE A 85 0.11 15.88 4.41
C PHE A 85 1.59 15.53 4.53
N VAL A 86 2.21 15.91 5.66
CA VAL A 86 3.61 15.59 5.96
C VAL A 86 3.79 14.08 6.17
N PHE A 87 2.80 13.42 6.78
CA PHE A 87 2.78 11.97 6.92
C PHE A 87 2.76 11.26 5.55
N CYS A 88 1.90 11.71 4.62
CA CYS A 88 1.89 11.17 3.26
C CYS A 88 3.23 11.37 2.55
N LEU A 89 3.82 12.57 2.65
CA LEU A 89 5.15 12.87 2.12
C LEU A 89 6.23 11.97 2.73
N SER A 90 6.12 11.66 4.03
CA SER A 90 7.05 10.77 4.73
C SER A 90 6.96 9.33 4.22
N LEU A 91 5.76 8.84 3.91
CA LEU A 91 5.57 7.53 3.27
C LEU A 91 6.20 7.48 1.88
N PHE A 92 6.08 8.57 1.09
CA PHE A 92 6.75 8.68 -0.21
C PHE A 92 8.27 8.65 -0.06
N PHE A 93 8.82 9.40 0.89
CA PHE A 93 10.25 9.45 1.16
C PHE A 93 10.79 8.08 1.59
N LEU A 94 10.10 7.39 2.49
CA LEU A 94 10.48 6.06 2.96
C LEU A 94 10.39 5.02 1.84
N GLY A 95 9.33 5.06 1.03
CA GLY A 95 9.17 4.19 -0.14
C GLY A 95 10.30 4.37 -1.17
N TYR A 96 10.66 5.62 -1.46
CA TYR A 96 11.78 5.94 -2.36
C TYR A 96 13.12 5.45 -1.80
N HIS A 97 13.39 5.69 -0.52
CA HIS A 97 14.63 5.25 0.12
C HIS A 97 14.75 3.73 0.16
N LEU A 98 13.63 3.02 0.34
CA LEU A 98 13.62 1.55 0.40
C LEU A 98 13.81 0.90 -0.97
N ILE A 99 13.32 1.53 -2.05
CA ILE A 99 13.55 1.08 -3.44
C ILE A 99 15.00 1.33 -3.87
N ARG A 100 15.64 2.36 -3.32
CA ARG A 100 17.03 2.71 -3.62
C ARG A 100 17.93 2.42 -2.41
N PRO A 101 18.22 1.14 -2.12
CA PRO A 101 19.23 0.82 -1.12
C PRO A 101 20.54 1.48 -1.58
N SER A 102 21.02 2.43 -0.77
CA SER A 102 22.25 3.17 -1.02
C SER A 102 23.49 2.32 -0.74
#